data_AF-A0A4R2JBQ4-F1
#
_entry.id   AF-A0A4R2JBQ4-F1
#
_cell.length_a   1.000
_cell.length_b   1.000
_cell.length_c   1.000
_cell.angle_alpha   90.00
_cell.angle_beta   90.00
_cell.angle_gamma   90.00
#
_symmetry.space_group_name_H-M   'P 1'
#
loop_
_entity.id
_entity.type
_entity.pdbx_description
1 polymer ?
#
loop_
_entity_poly.entity_id
_entity_poly.type
_entity_poly.pdbx_seq_one_letter_code
_entity_poly.pdbx_strand_id
1 'polypeptide(L)'
;MVIVTTQGDWTRYEWRKVSTLHAPDATGGDKAGGCAGTIRSYTYRYYPPSSASYERCVGLAWCSDCRTWSGAMVHVPRDRVLDDPLAGLAPDERDRLRRQERGLVRHLDRMVRRELL
;
A
#
# COMPACT_ATOMS: atom_id res chain seq x y z
N MET A 1 24.23 -7.84 -28.19
CA MET A 1 23.19 -7.27 -27.31
C MET A 1 21.91 -8.03 -27.58
N VAL A 2 21.59 -9.02 -26.73
CA VAL A 2 20.42 -9.89 -26.93
C VAL A 2 19.37 -9.43 -25.92
N ILE A 3 18.29 -8.83 -26.42
CA ILE A 3 17.10 -8.57 -25.62
C ILE A 3 16.34 -9.90 -25.56
N VAL A 4 16.50 -10.63 -24.47
CA VAL A 4 15.71 -11.81 -24.19
C VAL A 4 14.40 -11.35 -23.55
N THR A 5 13.34 -11.29 -24.34
CA THR A 5 11.97 -11.23 -23.83
C THR A 5 11.54 -12.65 -23.45
N THR A 6 11.66 -12.99 -22.17
CA THR A 6 10.95 -14.13 -21.58
C THR A 6 9.95 -13.59 -20.56
N GLN A 7 8.76 -13.21 -21.05
CA GLN A 7 7.57 -13.01 -20.23
C GLN A 7 7.06 -14.38 -19.76
N GLY A 8 7.63 -14.87 -18.66
CA GLY A 8 6.98 -15.86 -17.81
C GLY A 8 5.99 -15.15 -16.89
N ASP A 9 4.70 -15.48 -17.03
CA ASP A 9 3.53 -14.89 -16.36
C ASP A 9 3.42 -15.32 -14.86
N TRP A 10 4.53 -15.20 -14.12
CA TRP A 10 4.61 -15.45 -12.66
C TRP A 10 4.61 -14.15 -11.84
N THR A 11 4.72 -12.99 -12.48
CA THR A 11 4.80 -11.66 -11.84
C THR A 11 3.45 -11.07 -11.46
N ARG A 12 2.33 -11.62 -11.95
CA ARG A 12 0.97 -11.08 -11.75
C ARG A 12 0.46 -11.20 -10.30
N TYR A 13 1.09 -12.05 -9.49
CA TYR A 13 0.68 -12.30 -8.10
C TYR A 13 1.48 -11.54 -7.05
N GLU A 14 2.61 -10.93 -7.44
CA GLU A 14 3.48 -10.18 -6.53
C GLU A 14 3.04 -8.72 -6.41
N TRP A 15 3.09 -8.20 -5.18
CA TRP A 15 2.81 -6.79 -4.91
C TRP A 15 3.95 -5.90 -5.40
N ARG A 16 3.62 -4.96 -6.29
CA ARG A 16 4.59 -4.01 -6.86
C ARG A 16 4.42 -2.61 -6.27
N LYS A 17 5.52 -2.02 -5.78
CA LYS A 17 5.55 -0.61 -5.35
C LYS A 17 5.59 0.29 -6.59
N VAL A 18 4.75 1.32 -6.64
CA VAL A 18 4.70 2.33 -7.71
C VAL A 18 4.64 3.72 -7.09
N SER A 19 5.10 4.75 -7.81
CA SER A 19 4.93 6.14 -7.41
C SER A 19 3.48 6.60 -7.55
N THR A 20 2.84 6.25 -8.67
CA THR A 20 1.46 6.62 -9.01
C THR A 20 0.63 5.36 -9.27
N LEU A 21 -0.46 5.20 -8.50
CA LEU A 21 -1.44 4.14 -8.76
C LEU A 21 -2.26 4.50 -9.98
N HIS A 22 -2.53 3.50 -10.82
CA HIS A 22 -3.34 3.63 -12.05
C HIS A 22 -2.84 4.76 -12.96
N ALA A 23 -1.52 4.97 -13.01
CA ALA A 23 -0.93 5.90 -13.96
C ALA A 23 -1.41 5.54 -15.37
N PRO A 24 -1.84 6.52 -16.18
CA PRO A 24 -2.16 6.26 -17.57
C PRO A 24 -0.89 5.76 -18.28
N ASP A 25 -1.05 4.78 -19.16
CA ASP A 25 0.04 4.22 -19.93
C ASP A 25 0.76 5.36 -20.68
N ALA A 26 2.06 5.54 -20.44
CA ALA A 26 2.85 6.61 -21.07
C ALA A 26 3.06 6.40 -22.59
N THR A 27 2.63 5.25 -23.11
CA THR A 27 2.74 4.87 -24.52
C THR A 27 1.36 5.07 -25.15
N GLY A 28 1.19 6.17 -25.92
CA GLY A 28 -0.04 6.50 -26.64
C GLY A 28 -0.36 5.52 -27.77
N GLY A 29 -0.69 4.28 -27.43
CA GLY A 29 -1.17 3.28 -28.37
C GLY A 29 -2.29 2.48 -27.73
N ASP A 30 -3.53 2.84 -28.07
CA ASP A 30 -4.81 2.09 -28.11
C ASP A 30 -5.07 0.90 -27.14
N LYS A 31 -4.33 0.77 -26.04
CA LYS A 31 -4.75 0.01 -24.87
C LYS A 31 -5.44 0.99 -23.93
N ALA A 32 -6.75 1.01 -24.06
CA ALA A 32 -7.62 1.64 -23.09
C ALA A 32 -7.31 1.11 -21.68
N GLY A 33 -6.92 2.04 -20.81
CA GLY A 33 -7.29 2.02 -19.41
C GLY A 33 -6.21 1.55 -18.45
N GLY A 34 -5.67 2.50 -17.69
CA GLY A 34 -5.18 2.18 -16.35
C GLY A 34 -6.23 1.37 -15.58
N CYS A 35 -5.78 0.60 -14.58
CA CYS A 35 -6.67 -0.25 -13.80
C CYS A 35 -7.87 0.55 -13.25
N ALA A 36 -9.09 0.07 -13.47
CA ALA A 36 -10.32 0.67 -12.94
C ALA A 36 -10.68 0.17 -11.52
N GLY A 37 -9.78 -0.59 -10.89
CA GLY A 37 -9.99 -1.16 -9.58
C GLY A 37 -10.19 -0.11 -8.49
N THR A 38 -10.75 -0.52 -7.37
CA THR A 38 -10.89 0.40 -6.22
C THR A 38 -9.53 0.61 -5.56
N ILE A 39 -9.13 1.87 -5.38
CA ILE A 39 -7.98 2.22 -4.55
C ILE A 39 -8.41 2.24 -3.10
N ARG A 40 -7.68 1.49 -2.27
CA ARG A 40 -7.85 1.43 -0.82
C ARG A 40 -6.71 2.18 -0.17
N SER A 41 -6.94 2.73 1.01
CA SER A 41 -5.93 3.49 1.74
C SER A 41 -5.92 3.15 3.22
N TYR A 42 -4.75 3.29 3.83
CA TYR A 42 -4.53 3.06 5.26
C TYR A 42 -3.43 4.01 5.73
N THR A 43 -3.68 4.73 6.83
CA THR A 43 -2.71 5.66 7.42
C THR A 43 -2.50 5.33 8.88
N TYR A 44 -1.25 5.30 9.33
CA TYR A 44 -0.93 5.01 10.74
C TYR A 44 0.15 5.92 11.30
N ARG A 45 0.09 6.12 12.62
CA ARG A 45 1.13 6.81 13.40
C ARG A 45 2.37 5.92 13.48
N TYR A 46 3.49 6.42 12.97
CA TYR A 46 4.78 5.74 13.06
C TYR A 46 5.55 6.13 14.33
N TYR A 47 5.41 7.38 14.77
CA TYR A 47 6.07 7.90 15.96
C TYR A 47 5.14 7.85 17.18
N PRO A 48 5.69 7.72 18.41
CA PRO A 48 4.88 7.77 19.63
C PRO A 48 4.27 9.17 19.85
N PRO A 49 3.16 9.29 20.60
CA PRO A 49 2.49 10.57 20.86
C PRO A 49 3.42 11.68 21.37
N SER A 50 4.40 11.35 22.21
CA SER A 50 5.35 12.31 22.78
C SER A 50 6.37 12.87 21.78
N SER A 51 6.48 12.31 20.56
CA SER A 51 7.45 12.74 19.57
C SER A 51 7.03 14.04 18.88
N ALA A 52 7.98 14.95 18.63
CA ALA A 52 7.77 16.11 17.75
C ALA A 52 7.41 15.71 16.31
N SER A 53 7.75 14.49 15.90
CA SER A 53 7.42 13.93 14.58
C SER A 53 6.07 13.19 14.56
N TYR A 54 5.26 13.26 15.63
CA TYR A 54 4.01 12.50 15.74
C TYR A 54 3.03 12.73 14.58
N GLU A 55 3.04 13.94 14.00
CA GLU A 55 2.18 14.29 12.89
C GLU A 55 2.66 13.72 11.54
N ARG A 56 3.91 13.23 11.47
CA ARG A 56 4.47 12.54 10.31
C ARG A 56 4.03 11.07 10.33
N CYS A 57 2.95 10.78 9.64
CA CYS A 57 2.37 9.45 9.52
C CYS A 57 2.85 8.73 8.27
N VAL A 58 2.70 7.40 8.24
CA VAL A 58 2.87 6.62 7.02
C VAL A 58 1.49 6.42 6.41
N GLY A 59 1.31 6.90 5.18
CA GLY A 59 0.14 6.66 4.35
C GLY A 59 0.45 5.61 3.30
N LEU A 60 -0.43 4.61 3.18
CA LEU A 60 -0.39 3.56 2.18
C LEU A 60 -1.64 3.63 1.32
N ALA A 61 -1.49 3.39 0.02
CA ALA A 61 -2.59 3.19 -0.91
C ALA A 61 -2.31 1.97 -1.78
N TRP A 62 -3.33 1.19 -2.12
CA TRP A 62 -3.18 0.00 -2.95
C TRP A 62 -4.42 -0.33 -3.78
N CYS A 63 -4.21 -1.12 -4.83
CA CYS A 63 -5.28 -1.73 -5.61
C CYS A 63 -5.15 -3.25 -5.58
N SER A 64 -6.21 -3.92 -5.16
CA SER A 64 -6.29 -5.38 -5.06
C SER A 64 -6.24 -6.08 -6.42
N ASP A 65 -6.70 -5.41 -7.48
CA ASP A 65 -6.90 -6.00 -8.81
C ASP A 65 -5.59 -6.02 -9.61
N CYS A 66 -4.87 -4.90 -9.63
CA CYS A 66 -3.57 -4.81 -10.30
C CYS A 66 -2.37 -5.06 -9.37
N ARG A 67 -2.61 -5.33 -8.07
CA ARG A 67 -1.59 -5.66 -7.06
C ARG A 67 -0.46 -4.62 -6.99
N THR A 68 -0.80 -3.36 -7.19
CA THR A 68 0.12 -2.23 -7.02
C THR A 68 -0.17 -1.49 -5.73
N TRP A 69 0.87 -0.92 -5.13
CA TRP A 69 0.75 -0.10 -3.94
C TRP A 69 1.73 1.06 -3.97
N SER A 70 1.38 2.14 -3.28
CA SER A 70 2.22 3.30 -3.04
C SER A 70 2.24 3.59 -1.54
N GLY A 71 3.34 4.17 -1.07
CA GLY A 71 3.53 4.53 0.32
C GLY A 71 4.30 5.83 0.42
N ALA A 72 3.84 6.72 1.30
CA ALA A 72 4.43 8.04 1.50
C ALA A 72 4.34 8.48 2.96
N MET A 73 5.22 9.39 3.35
CA MET A 73 5.03 10.15 4.59
C MET A 73 3.95 11.21 4.35
N VAL A 74 2.93 11.23 5.20
CA VAL A 74 1.82 12.17 5.14
C VAL A 74 1.71 12.94 6.45
N HIS A 75 1.25 14.17 6.38
CA HIS A 75 0.96 14.96 7.58
C HIS A 75 -0.47 14.68 8.04
N VAL A 76 -0.62 14.30 9.31
CA VAL A 76 -1.93 14.17 9.95
C VAL A 76 -1.89 14.94 11.28
N PRO A 77 -2.78 15.93 11.49
CA PRO A 77 -2.86 16.68 12.73
C PRO A 77 -2.99 15.81 13.97
N ARG A 78 -2.42 16.23 15.09
CA ARG A 78 -2.34 15.44 16.33
C ARG A 78 -3.69 15.02 16.92
N ASP A 79 -4.72 15.84 16.74
CA ASP A 79 -6.09 15.64 17.21
C ASP A 79 -6.91 14.67 16.33
N ARG A 80 -6.43 14.37 15.13
CA ARG A 80 -7.10 13.43 14.23
C ARG A 80 -6.90 11.99 14.72
N VAL A 81 -8.03 11.37 15.09
CA VAL A 81 -8.13 9.93 15.32
C VAL A 81 -7.96 9.18 14.00
N LEU A 82 -7.11 8.16 14.03
CA LEU A 82 -6.88 7.24 12.92
C LEU A 82 -7.36 5.85 13.34
N ASP A 83 -8.14 5.19 12.48
CA ASP A 83 -8.54 3.82 12.69
C ASP A 83 -7.31 2.90 12.60
N ASP A 84 -7.08 2.08 13.63
CA ASP A 84 -6.00 1.09 13.64
C ASP A 84 -6.60 -0.32 13.55
N PRO A 85 -6.76 -0.88 12.34
CA PRO A 85 -7.27 -2.23 12.15
C PRO A 85 -6.29 -3.29 12.67
N LEU A 86 -5.04 -2.90 12.95
CA LEU A 86 -4.04 -3.77 13.57
C LEU A 86 -4.12 -3.70 15.11
N ALA A 87 -5.08 -2.97 15.69
CA ALA A 87 -5.25 -2.82 17.14
C ALA A 87 -5.34 -4.15 17.89
N GLY A 88 -5.93 -5.18 17.26
CA GLY A 88 -6.05 -6.53 17.82
C GLY A 88 -4.78 -7.38 17.73
N LEU A 89 -3.73 -6.93 17.03
CA LEU A 89 -2.45 -7.64 16.95
C LEU A 89 -1.56 -7.29 18.14
N ALA A 90 -0.77 -8.29 18.58
CA ALA A 90 0.29 -8.09 19.55
C ALA A 90 1.30 -7.03 19.07
N PRO A 91 1.88 -6.21 19.97
CA PRO A 91 2.79 -5.13 19.59
C PRO A 91 3.94 -5.59 18.67
N ASP A 92 4.59 -6.72 18.99
CA ASP A 92 5.70 -7.26 18.20
C ASP A 92 5.29 -7.66 16.78
N GLU A 93 4.08 -8.21 16.63
CA GLU A 93 3.54 -8.60 15.33
C GLU A 93 3.20 -7.36 14.49
N ARG A 94 2.58 -6.35 15.13
CA ARG A 94 2.28 -5.07 14.50
C ARG A 94 3.55 -4.38 14.01
N ASP A 95 4.58 -4.34 14.84
CA ASP A 95 5.85 -3.71 14.50
C ASP A 95 6.59 -4.46 13.39
N ARG A 96 6.56 -5.80 13.42
CA ARG A 96 7.11 -6.62 12.34
C ARG A 96 6.42 -6.34 11.01
N LEU A 97 5.09 -6.23 10.98
CA LEU A 97 4.34 -5.88 9.78
C LEU A 97 4.68 -4.47 9.29
N ARG A 98 4.74 -3.48 10.19
CA ARG A 98 5.08 -2.09 9.85
C ARG A 98 6.49 -1.93 9.27
N ARG A 99 7.44 -2.79 9.66
CA ARG A 99 8.80 -2.82 9.06
C ARG A 99 8.84 -3.39 7.64
N GLN A 100 7.78 -4.03 7.19
CA GLN A 100 7.70 -4.67 5.88
C GLN A 100 6.49 -4.14 5.11
N GLU A 101 6.61 -2.95 4.48
CA GLU A 101 5.50 -2.27 3.78
C GLU A 101 4.71 -3.22 2.86
N ARG A 102 5.42 -4.02 2.04
CA ARG A 102 4.79 -5.01 1.15
C ARG A 102 4.01 -6.09 1.91
N GLY A 103 4.56 -6.56 3.04
CA GLY A 103 3.90 -7.53 3.91
C GLY A 103 2.66 -6.96 4.59
N LEU A 104 2.74 -5.69 5.01
CA LEU A 104 1.61 -4.94 5.56
C LEU A 104 0.49 -4.75 4.53
N VAL A 105 0.79 -4.30 3.31
CA VAL A 105 -0.20 -4.17 2.23
C VAL A 105 -0.88 -5.52 1.95
N ARG A 106 -0.11 -6.61 1.87
CA ARG A 106 -0.67 -7.96 1.71
C ARG A 106 -1.59 -8.36 2.87
N HIS A 107 -1.26 -7.97 4.09
CA HIS A 107 -2.08 -8.24 5.27
C HIS A 107 -3.40 -7.47 5.21
N LEU A 108 -3.34 -6.15 4.97
CA LEU A 108 -4.51 -5.27 4.86
C LEU A 108 -5.44 -5.68 3.72
N ASP A 109 -4.90 -6.04 2.56
CA ASP A 109 -5.69 -6.56 1.43
C ASP A 109 -6.46 -7.84 1.79
N ARG A 110 -5.85 -8.74 2.57
CA ARG A 110 -6.55 -9.95 3.04
C ARG A 110 -7.66 -9.63 4.04
N MET A 111 -7.46 -8.66 4.93
CA MET A 111 -8.50 -8.22 5.87
C MET A 111 -9.68 -7.62 5.13
N VAL A 112 -9.41 -6.72 4.19
CA VAL A 112 -10.39 -6.13 3.28
C VAL A 112 -11.19 -7.17 2.52
N ARG A 113 -10.52 -8.18 1.93
CA ARG A 113 -11.19 -9.24 1.16
C ARG A 113 -12.03 -10.17 2.04
N ARG A 114 -11.82 -10.14 3.35
CA ARG A 114 -12.61 -10.84 4.37
C ARG A 114 -13.65 -9.93 5.03
N GLU A 115 -13.81 -8.70 4.54
CA GLU A 115 -14.75 -7.70 5.07
C GLU A 115 -14.50 -7.35 6.54
N LEU A 116 -13.24 -7.43 6.97
CA LEU A 116 -12.79 -7.09 8.33
C LEU A 116 -12.28 -5.64 8.43
N LEU A 117 -12.47 -4.86 7.37
CA LEU A 117 -11.96 -3.51 7.15
C LEU A 117 -12.96 -2.67 6.38
#